data_AF-A0A2G6TPK5-F1
#
_entry.id   AF-A0A2G6TPK5-F1
#
_cell.length_a   1.000
_cell.length_b   1.000
_cell.length_c   1.000
_cell.angle_alpha   90.00
_cell.angle_beta   90.00
_cell.angle_gamma   90.00
#
_symmetry.space_group_name_H-M   'P 1'
#
loop_
_entity.id
_entity.type
_entity.pdbx_description
1 polymer ?
#
loop_
_entity_poly.entity_id
_entity_poly.type
_entity_poly.pdbx_seq_one_letter_code
_entity_poly.pdbx_strand_id
1 'polypeptide(L)'
;MKLEDIKQKIETFHKNGQVINAVYWLLKKYNLKNKNLKGFEFRENAKPDFILMTTEGEFGEPQTIRIPQNTFEFPLELMLILIAHEMVHVNQKTIKPYILDKNEREWQAYYEMNFHILFPQVPEISKFHKKFFAQKGLEYYNRMGQGSELQQKYAEQKKQVEDLIASLE
;
A
#
# COMPACT_ATOMS: atom_id res chain seq x y z
N MET A 1 22.32 2.51 5.49
CA MET A 1 22.06 1.23 4.79
C MET A 1 21.43 1.58 3.46
N LYS A 2 22.13 1.26 2.38
CA LYS A 2 21.68 1.54 1.01
C LYS A 2 20.57 0.54 0.65
N LEU A 3 19.78 0.86 -0.37
CA LEU A 3 18.70 -0.02 -0.83
C LEU A 3 19.22 -1.41 -1.22
N GLU A 4 20.43 -1.49 -1.77
CA GLU A 4 21.07 -2.75 -2.14
C GLU A 4 21.33 -3.67 -0.94
N ASP A 5 21.83 -3.12 0.17
CA ASP A 5 22.04 -3.89 1.41
C ASP A 5 20.70 -4.41 1.97
N ILE A 6 19.63 -3.62 1.81
CA ILE A 6 18.27 -4.00 2.20
C ILE A 6 17.81 -5.17 1.33
N LYS A 7 17.97 -5.08 0.01
CA LYS A 7 17.62 -6.16 -0.94
C LYS A 7 18.33 -7.47 -0.62
N GLN A 8 19.64 -7.43 -0.39
CA GLN A 8 20.41 -8.62 -0.03
C GLN A 8 19.92 -9.27 1.28
N LYS A 9 19.57 -8.46 2.28
CA LYS A 9 19.02 -8.99 3.53
C LYS A 9 17.64 -9.62 3.33
N ILE A 10 16.78 -9.01 2.51
CA ILE A 10 15.46 -9.56 2.18
C ILE A 10 15.57 -10.86 1.41
N GLU A 11 16.51 -10.96 0.47
CA GLU A 11 16.79 -12.19 -0.26
C GLU A 11 17.22 -13.32 0.70
N THR A 12 18.03 -12.99 1.71
CA THR A 12 18.45 -13.96 2.74
C THR A 12 17.26 -14.47 3.56
N PHE A 13 16.35 -13.58 3.97
CA PHE A 13 15.11 -14.00 4.65
C PHE A 13 14.25 -14.90 3.75
N HIS A 14 14.07 -14.52 2.49
CA HIS A 14 13.27 -15.27 1.53
C HIS A 14 13.82 -16.68 1.28
N LYS A 15 15.13 -16.83 1.04
CA LYS A 15 15.80 -18.13 0.86
C LYS A 15 15.65 -19.06 2.06
N ASN A 16 15.47 -18.50 3.26
CA ASN A 16 15.26 -19.25 4.49
C ASN A 16 13.76 -19.47 4.82
N GLY A 17 12.83 -19.12 3.93
CA GLY A 17 11.38 -19.22 4.17
C GLY A 17 10.84 -18.22 5.21
N GLN A 18 11.60 -17.18 5.53
CA GLN A 18 11.31 -16.23 6.62
C GLN A 18 10.63 -14.94 6.14
N VAL A 19 9.66 -15.08 5.24
CA VAL A 19 8.99 -13.94 4.56
C VAL A 19 8.34 -12.98 5.56
N ILE A 20 7.57 -13.49 6.53
CA ILE A 20 6.94 -12.64 7.57
C ILE A 20 8.00 -11.92 8.43
N ASN A 21 9.12 -12.57 8.76
CA ASN A 21 10.20 -11.92 9.49
C ASN A 21 10.85 -10.80 8.68
N ALA A 22 11.01 -11.00 7.37
CA ALA A 22 11.47 -9.95 6.46
C ALA A 22 10.51 -8.75 6.48
N VAL A 23 9.20 -8.97 6.43
CA VAL A 23 8.21 -7.89 6.49
C VAL A 23 8.30 -7.12 7.80
N TYR A 24 8.33 -7.78 8.96
CA TYR A 24 8.50 -7.09 10.24
C TYR A 24 9.82 -6.31 10.32
N TRP A 25 10.89 -6.85 9.74
CA TRP A 25 12.16 -6.16 9.66
C TRP A 25 12.05 -4.90 8.79
N LEU A 26 11.36 -4.96 7.64
CA LEU A 26 11.07 -3.80 6.79
C LEU A 26 10.20 -2.77 7.50
N LEU A 27 9.13 -3.17 8.19
CA LEU A 27 8.29 -2.25 8.96
C LEU A 27 9.11 -1.48 9.99
N LYS A 28 10.02 -2.15 10.69
CA LYS A 28 10.94 -1.49 11.62
C LYS A 28 11.90 -0.55 10.88
N LYS A 29 12.46 -1.00 9.75
CA LYS A 29 13.46 -0.28 8.97
C LYS A 29 12.91 1.03 8.39
N TYR A 30 11.67 0.99 7.89
CA TYR A 30 10.96 2.11 7.29
C TYR A 30 9.98 2.78 8.24
N ASN A 31 10.09 2.57 9.56
CA ASN A 31 9.22 3.20 10.55
C ASN A 31 7.70 3.10 10.24
N LEU A 32 7.27 1.97 9.67
CA LEU A 32 5.87 1.69 9.32
C LEU A 32 5.14 0.92 10.43
N LYS A 33 5.72 0.86 11.63
CA LYS A 33 5.12 0.12 12.74
C LYS A 33 3.80 0.75 13.16
N ASN A 34 2.81 -0.09 13.40
CA ASN A 34 1.51 0.32 13.90
C ASN A 34 1.07 -0.59 15.04
N LYS A 35 0.64 0.00 16.16
CA LYS A 35 0.13 -0.75 17.32
C LYS A 35 -1.18 -1.50 17.03
N ASN A 36 -1.92 -1.07 16.02
CA ASN A 36 -3.19 -1.66 15.60
C ASN A 36 -3.00 -2.72 14.51
N LEU A 37 -1.75 -3.05 14.13
CA LEU A 37 -1.45 -4.22 13.32
C LEU A 37 -1.37 -5.45 14.23
N LYS A 38 -2.31 -6.38 14.06
CA LYS A 38 -2.31 -7.69 14.73
C LYS A 38 -1.17 -8.58 14.24
N GLY A 39 -0.92 -8.57 12.93
CA GLY A 39 0.19 -9.27 12.31
C GLY A 39 -0.02 -9.58 10.84
N PHE A 40 0.74 -10.56 10.34
CA PHE A 40 0.69 -11.01 8.95
C PHE A 40 0.29 -12.49 8.88
N GLU A 41 -0.50 -12.82 7.86
CA GLU A 41 -0.82 -14.19 7.47
C GLU A 41 -0.48 -14.41 5.99
N PHE A 42 -0.25 -15.66 5.61
CA PHE A 42 -0.05 -15.99 4.20
C PHE A 42 -1.38 -16.15 3.47
N ARG A 43 -1.34 -15.88 2.17
CA ARG A 43 -2.35 -16.25 1.19
C ARG A 43 -1.69 -16.88 -0.03
N GLU A 44 -2.51 -17.18 -1.03
CA GLU A 44 -2.08 -17.67 -2.35
C GLU A 44 -0.91 -16.86 -2.92
N ASN A 45 0.00 -17.55 -3.61
CA ASN A 45 1.11 -16.90 -4.29
C ASN A 45 0.61 -15.90 -5.33
N ALA A 46 1.27 -14.76 -5.38
CA ALA A 46 1.02 -13.74 -6.37
C ALA A 46 1.52 -14.20 -7.74
N LYS A 47 0.87 -13.66 -8.78
CA LYS A 47 1.24 -13.84 -10.17
C LYS A 47 1.82 -12.53 -10.72
N PRO A 48 2.66 -12.56 -11.77
CA PRO A 48 3.26 -11.35 -12.35
C PRO A 48 2.25 -10.27 -12.77
N ASP A 49 1.06 -10.68 -13.21
CA ASP A 49 -0.03 -9.81 -13.64
C ASP A 49 -0.91 -9.30 -12.48
N PHE A 50 -0.84 -9.96 -11.30
CA PHE A 50 -1.70 -9.65 -10.17
C PHE A 50 -1.08 -10.03 -8.83
N ILE A 51 -0.81 -9.02 -8.02
CA ILE A 51 -0.34 -9.15 -6.64
C ILE A 51 -1.44 -8.66 -5.73
N LEU A 52 -1.97 -9.55 -4.90
CA LEU A 52 -3.05 -9.24 -3.98
C LEU A 52 -2.52 -9.27 -2.55
N MET A 53 -2.72 -8.17 -1.82
CA MET A 53 -2.62 -8.11 -0.36
C MET A 53 -3.97 -7.64 0.17
N THR A 54 -4.31 -8.01 1.41
CA THR A 54 -5.57 -7.55 2.04
C THR A 54 -5.39 -7.24 3.50
N THR A 55 -6.06 -6.20 3.98
CA THR A 55 -6.18 -5.87 5.40
C THR A 55 -7.54 -6.32 5.95
N GLU A 56 -7.52 -7.34 6.80
CA GLU A 56 -8.69 -8.02 7.36
C GLU A 56 -8.85 -7.75 8.86
N GLY A 57 -10.10 -7.74 9.33
CA GLY A 57 -10.46 -7.44 10.72
C GLY A 57 -11.67 -6.51 10.84
N GLU A 58 -12.23 -6.39 12.05
CA GLU A 58 -13.35 -5.50 12.35
C GLU A 58 -12.88 -4.07 12.57
N PHE A 59 -13.75 -3.08 12.33
CA PHE A 59 -13.42 -1.68 12.62
C PHE A 59 -13.19 -1.45 14.12
N GLY A 60 -12.12 -0.76 14.46
CA GLY A 60 -11.69 -0.49 15.83
C GLY A 60 -10.81 -1.56 16.46
N GLU A 61 -10.71 -2.74 15.85
CA GLU A 61 -9.90 -3.85 16.36
C GLU A 61 -8.53 -3.92 15.67
N PRO A 62 -7.54 -4.65 16.21
CA PRO A 62 -6.29 -4.90 15.50
C PRO A 62 -6.50 -5.67 14.19
N GLN A 63 -5.85 -5.23 13.11
CA GLN A 63 -6.02 -5.77 11.76
C GLN A 63 -4.92 -6.78 11.39
N THR A 64 -5.25 -7.79 10.60
CA THR A 64 -4.28 -8.72 9.99
C THR A 64 -4.07 -8.37 8.51
N ILE A 65 -2.81 -8.29 8.07
CA ILE A 65 -2.50 -8.14 6.63
C ILE A 65 -2.17 -9.51 6.05
N ARG A 66 -2.87 -9.92 5.00
CA ARG A 66 -2.58 -11.14 4.25
C ARG A 66 -1.68 -10.85 3.06
N ILE A 67 -0.55 -11.55 2.99
CA ILE A 67 0.46 -11.38 1.95
C ILE A 67 0.78 -12.69 1.21
N PRO A 68 1.15 -12.65 -0.07
CA PRO A 68 1.61 -13.83 -0.79
C PRO A 68 2.86 -14.45 -0.16
N GLN A 69 2.97 -15.77 -0.14
CA GLN A 69 4.18 -16.42 0.37
C GLN A 69 5.40 -16.08 -0.51
N ASN A 70 5.22 -15.88 -1.81
CA ASN A 70 6.25 -15.43 -2.74
C ASN A 70 6.44 -13.90 -2.82
N THR A 71 6.04 -13.13 -1.79
CA THR A 71 6.14 -11.65 -1.77
C THR A 71 7.49 -11.13 -2.29
N PHE A 72 8.61 -11.71 -1.84
CA PHE A 72 9.94 -11.21 -2.19
C PHE A 72 10.58 -11.84 -3.43
N GLU A 73 9.79 -12.51 -4.27
CA GLU A 73 10.17 -12.84 -5.65
C GLU A 73 9.91 -11.65 -6.60
N PHE A 74 9.19 -10.62 -6.13
CA PHE A 74 8.88 -9.40 -6.86
C PHE A 74 9.80 -8.24 -6.43
N PRO A 75 9.90 -7.14 -7.23
CA PRO A 75 10.72 -5.99 -6.87
C PRO A 75 10.41 -5.45 -5.47
N LEU A 76 11.45 -5.24 -4.66
CA LEU A 76 11.30 -4.84 -3.26
C LEU A 76 10.55 -3.52 -3.10
N GLU A 77 10.81 -2.55 -3.96
CA GLU A 77 10.17 -1.25 -3.97
C GLU A 77 8.66 -1.38 -4.21
N LEU A 78 8.26 -2.29 -5.11
CA LEU A 78 6.85 -2.62 -5.35
C LEU A 78 6.21 -3.26 -4.12
N MET A 79 6.91 -4.19 -3.46
CA MET A 79 6.36 -4.87 -2.27
C MET A 79 6.25 -3.91 -1.09
N LEU A 80 7.21 -3.01 -0.91
CA LEU A 80 7.18 -2.00 0.13
C LEU A 80 6.01 -1.04 -0.04
N ILE A 81 5.73 -0.58 -1.27
CA ILE A 81 4.61 0.33 -1.49
C ILE A 81 3.25 -0.35 -1.31
N LEU A 82 3.13 -1.64 -1.66
CA LEU A 82 1.92 -2.43 -1.40
C LEU A 82 1.73 -2.69 0.10
N ILE A 83 2.80 -2.97 0.84
CA ILE A 83 2.72 -3.08 2.30
C ILE A 83 2.29 -1.74 2.90
N ALA A 84 2.83 -0.61 2.39
CA ALA A 84 2.43 0.72 2.84
C ALA A 84 0.94 1.00 2.58
N HIS A 85 0.42 0.60 1.40
CA HIS A 85 -1.01 0.64 1.08
C HIS A 85 -1.86 -0.08 2.13
N GLU A 86 -1.50 -1.31 2.47
CA GLU A 86 -2.21 -2.07 3.51
C GLU A 86 -2.09 -1.40 4.89
N MET A 87 -0.96 -0.78 5.22
CA MET A 87 -0.82 -0.01 6.46
C MET A 87 -1.72 1.24 6.49
N VAL A 88 -2.06 1.83 5.34
CA VAL A 88 -3.10 2.87 5.25
C VAL A 88 -4.46 2.29 5.66
N HIS A 89 -4.81 1.10 5.17
CA HIS A 89 -6.05 0.42 5.58
C HIS A 89 -6.09 0.10 7.07
N VAL A 90 -4.95 -0.31 7.67
CA VAL A 90 -4.86 -0.48 9.12
C VAL A 90 -5.24 0.82 9.84
N ASN A 91 -4.69 1.97 9.42
CA ASN A 91 -5.03 3.26 10.00
C ASN A 91 -6.52 3.60 9.83
N GLN A 92 -7.03 3.51 8.61
CA GLN A 92 -8.41 3.85 8.26
C GLN A 92 -9.45 3.05 9.04
N LYS A 93 -9.14 1.79 9.38
CA LYS A 93 -10.06 0.90 10.10
C LYS A 93 -9.94 1.01 11.62
N THR A 94 -8.88 1.62 12.15
CA THR A 94 -8.57 1.55 13.59
C THR A 94 -8.37 2.90 14.27
N ILE A 95 -8.22 3.99 13.50
CA ILE A 95 -8.12 5.36 14.02
C ILE A 95 -9.41 6.10 13.73
N LYS A 96 -10.06 6.66 14.76
CA LYS A 96 -11.29 7.43 14.60
C LYS A 96 -11.01 8.84 14.02
N PRO A 97 -11.91 9.38 13.16
CA PRO A 97 -13.08 8.70 12.60
C PRO A 97 -12.66 7.63 11.58
N TYR A 98 -13.33 6.48 11.61
CA TYR A 98 -13.05 5.40 10.65
C TYR A 98 -13.52 5.80 9.25
N ILE A 99 -12.82 5.29 8.23
CA ILE A 99 -13.23 5.47 6.83
C ILE A 99 -14.09 4.27 6.43
N LEU A 100 -15.41 4.43 6.48
CA LEU A 100 -16.37 3.35 6.26
C LEU A 100 -16.63 3.06 4.77
N ASP A 101 -16.57 4.08 3.91
CA ASP A 101 -16.73 3.91 2.47
C ASP A 101 -15.51 3.21 1.85
N LYS A 102 -15.76 2.16 1.06
CA LYS A 102 -14.68 1.39 0.44
C LYS A 102 -13.93 2.20 -0.62
N ASN A 103 -14.64 2.96 -1.46
CA ASN A 103 -14.01 3.74 -2.52
C ASN A 103 -13.14 4.86 -1.94
N GLU A 104 -13.58 5.47 -0.84
CA GLU A 104 -12.76 6.43 -0.08
C GLU A 104 -11.50 5.80 0.50
N ARG A 105 -11.59 4.60 1.10
CA ARG A 105 -10.41 3.90 1.62
C ARG A 105 -9.37 3.64 0.55
N GLU A 106 -9.81 3.05 -0.56
CA GLU A 106 -8.94 2.69 -1.68
C GLU A 106 -8.35 3.93 -2.33
N TRP A 107 -9.15 4.98 -2.55
CA TRP A 107 -8.67 6.27 -3.05
C TRP A 107 -7.50 6.81 -2.21
N GLN A 108 -7.70 6.94 -0.91
CA GLN A 108 -6.67 7.43 0.00
C GLN A 108 -5.41 6.56 -0.01
N ALA A 109 -5.57 5.23 -0.11
CA ALA A 109 -4.44 4.31 -0.12
C ALA A 109 -3.64 4.39 -1.44
N TYR A 110 -4.29 4.44 -2.61
CA TYR A 110 -3.60 4.66 -3.89
C TYR A 110 -3.00 6.07 -4.01
N TYR A 111 -3.64 7.07 -3.42
CA TYR A 111 -3.10 8.41 -3.34
C TYR A 111 -1.81 8.42 -2.51
N GLU A 112 -1.80 7.77 -1.35
CA GLU A 112 -0.59 7.58 -0.55
C GLU A 112 0.53 6.88 -1.33
N MET A 113 0.21 5.86 -2.13
CA MET A 113 1.22 5.16 -2.94
C MET A 113 1.94 6.05 -3.96
N ASN A 114 1.34 7.17 -4.36
CA ASN A 114 1.89 8.08 -5.37
C ASN A 114 2.59 9.31 -4.77
N PHE A 115 2.14 9.76 -3.60
CA PHE A 115 2.57 11.04 -3.00
C PHE A 115 3.28 10.89 -1.64
N HIS A 116 3.30 9.69 -1.05
CA HIS A 116 4.05 9.35 0.18
C HIS A 116 3.87 10.36 1.33
N ILE A 117 2.64 10.76 1.61
CA ILE A 117 2.35 11.77 2.63
C ILE A 117 2.49 11.17 4.03
N LEU A 118 1.90 10.00 4.25
CA LEU A 118 1.94 9.29 5.52
C LEU A 118 3.28 8.57 5.73
N PHE A 119 3.89 8.10 4.64
CA PHE A 119 5.09 7.26 4.66
C PHE A 119 6.20 7.80 3.72
N PRO A 120 6.70 9.03 3.93
CA PRO A 120 7.70 9.68 3.06
C PRO A 120 9.04 8.93 2.93
N GLN A 121 9.29 7.97 3.82
CA GLN A 121 10.49 7.13 3.83
C GLN A 121 10.40 5.91 2.90
N VAL A 122 9.22 5.57 2.38
CA VAL A 122 9.05 4.45 1.44
C VAL A 122 9.71 4.82 0.11
N PRO A 123 10.52 3.93 -0.49
CA PRO A 123 11.23 4.24 -1.72
C PRO A 123 10.28 4.44 -2.88
N GLU A 124 10.69 5.30 -3.82
CA GLU A 124 9.98 5.53 -5.06
C GLU A 124 9.91 4.28 -5.93
N ILE A 125 8.76 4.07 -6.56
CA ILE A 125 8.54 3.02 -7.55
C ILE A 125 8.77 3.55 -8.97
N SER A 126 8.93 2.64 -9.92
CA SER A 126 9.09 2.98 -11.35
C SER A 126 7.93 3.83 -11.87
N LYS A 127 8.17 4.68 -12.87
CA LYS A 127 7.13 5.45 -13.58
C LYS A 127 5.94 4.59 -14.04
N PHE A 128 6.22 3.38 -14.53
CA PHE A 128 5.19 2.41 -14.93
C PHE A 128 4.21 2.10 -13.78
N HIS A 129 4.73 1.64 -12.63
CA HIS A 129 3.90 1.34 -11.46
C HIS A 129 3.21 2.59 -10.88
N LYS A 130 3.87 3.76 -10.87
CA LYS A 130 3.21 5.03 -10.48
C LYS A 130 1.99 5.31 -11.34
N LYS A 131 2.15 5.27 -12.67
CA LYS A 131 1.04 5.50 -13.61
C LYS A 131 -0.09 4.49 -13.40
N PHE A 132 0.25 3.21 -13.23
CA PHE A 132 -0.73 2.15 -12.94
C PHE A 132 -1.53 2.43 -11.65
N PHE A 133 -0.86 2.74 -10.54
CA PHE A 133 -1.53 2.99 -9.26
C PHE A 133 -2.31 4.32 -9.25
N ALA A 134 -1.82 5.34 -9.94
CA ALA A 134 -2.55 6.59 -10.16
C ALA A 134 -3.87 6.34 -10.91
N GLN A 135 -3.84 5.54 -11.99
CA GLN A 135 -5.03 5.13 -12.72
C GLN A 135 -5.99 4.31 -11.85
N LYS A 136 -5.48 3.39 -11.01
CA LYS A 136 -6.29 2.67 -10.02
C LYS A 136 -6.97 3.59 -9.02
N GLY A 137 -6.27 4.60 -8.50
CA GLY A 137 -6.87 5.64 -7.67
C GLY A 137 -8.05 6.30 -8.38
N LEU A 138 -7.87 6.76 -9.61
CA LEU A 138 -8.94 7.41 -10.38
C LEU A 138 -10.16 6.49 -10.61
N GLU A 139 -9.97 5.18 -10.80
CA GLU A 139 -11.09 4.23 -10.86
C GLU A 139 -11.95 4.29 -9.59
N TYR A 140 -11.34 4.32 -8.40
CA TYR A 140 -12.06 4.41 -7.13
C TYR A 140 -12.70 5.77 -6.90
N TYR A 141 -12.02 6.87 -7.25
CA TYR A 141 -12.62 8.20 -7.22
C TYR A 141 -13.90 8.26 -8.07
N ASN A 142 -13.87 7.69 -9.27
CA ASN A 142 -15.03 7.68 -10.17
C ASN A 142 -16.19 6.84 -9.59
N ARG A 143 -15.88 5.77 -8.84
CA ARG A 143 -16.87 4.92 -8.16
C ARG A 143 -17.52 5.56 -6.94
N MET A 144 -17.02 6.70 -6.43
CA MET A 144 -17.66 7.47 -5.35
C MET A 144 -19.00 8.12 -5.75
N GLY A 145 -19.34 8.10 -7.05
CA GLY A 145 -20.55 8.70 -7.59
C GLY A 145 -20.33 10.13 -8.09
N GLN A 146 -20.81 10.41 -9.29
CA GLN A 146 -20.61 11.69 -9.97
C GLN A 146 -21.22 12.85 -9.16
N GLY A 147 -20.39 13.85 -8.84
CA GLY A 147 -20.81 15.05 -8.11
C GLY A 147 -21.10 14.82 -6.62
N SER A 148 -20.78 13.64 -6.08
CA SER A 148 -20.99 13.33 -4.66
C SER A 148 -20.11 14.18 -3.75
N GLU A 149 -20.49 14.28 -2.47
CA GLU A 149 -19.69 14.96 -1.45
C GLU A 149 -18.26 14.40 -1.36
N LEU A 150 -18.09 13.08 -1.54
CA LEU A 150 -16.77 12.45 -1.57
C LEU A 150 -15.94 12.91 -2.77
N GLN A 151 -16.53 13.01 -3.97
CA GLN A 151 -15.80 13.55 -5.13
C GLN A 151 -15.38 15.01 -4.92
N GLN A 152 -16.27 15.83 -4.35
CA GLN A 152 -15.97 17.22 -4.04
C GLN A 152 -14.85 17.33 -3.00
N LYS A 153 -14.91 16.51 -1.95
CA LYS A 153 -13.88 16.42 -0.89
C LYS A 153 -12.49 16.14 -1.46
N TYR A 154 -12.38 15.31 -2.50
CA TYR A 154 -11.11 14.89 -3.09
C TYR A 154 -10.78 15.52 -4.45
N ALA A 155 -11.51 16.57 -4.87
CA ALA A 155 -11.35 17.15 -6.20
C ALA A 155 -9.93 17.67 -6.48
N GLU A 156 -9.29 18.30 -5.49
CA GLU A 156 -7.90 18.78 -5.65
C GLU A 156 -6.91 17.62 -5.74
N GLN A 157 -7.07 16.58 -4.91
CA GLN A 157 -6.24 15.39 -4.98
C GLN A 157 -6.39 14.68 -6.34
N LYS A 158 -7.61 14.64 -6.89
CA LYS A 158 -7.85 14.14 -8.25
C LYS A 158 -7.04 14.90 -9.28
N LYS A 159 -7.06 16.23 -9.23
CA LYS A 159 -6.28 17.06 -10.16
C LYS A 159 -4.78 16.75 -10.05
N GLN A 160 -4.25 16.62 -8.84
CA GLN A 160 -2.85 16.24 -8.61
C GLN A 160 -2.52 14.87 -9.22
N VAL A 161 -3.43 13.89 -9.12
CA VAL A 161 -3.26 12.57 -9.75
C VAL A 161 -3.29 12.67 -11.27
N GLU A 162 -4.18 13.48 -11.84
CA GLU A 162 -4.26 13.71 -13.29
C GLU A 162 -2.98 14.37 -13.83
N ASP A 163 -2.49 15.41 -13.13
CA ASP A 163 -1.23 16.09 -13.46
C ASP A 163 -0.03 15.13 -13.35
N LEU A 164 -0.01 14.26 -12.33
CA LEU A 164 1.00 13.22 -12.17
C LEU A 164 0.99 12.28 -13.38
N ILE A 165 -0.17 11.77 -13.78
CA ILE A 165 -0.29 10.87 -14.94
C ILE A 165 0.24 11.54 -16.21
N ALA A 166 -0.11 12.81 -16.45
CA ALA A 166 0.38 13.59 -17.59
C ALA A 166 1.90 13.79 -17.56
N SER A 167 2.51 13.93 -16.38
CA SER A 167 3.96 14.07 -16.22
C SER A 167 4.74 12.76 -16.41
N LEU A 168 4.05 11.62 -16.37
CA LEU A 168 4.63 10.28 -16.52
C LEU A 168 4.50 9.74 -17.95
N GLU A 169 3.93 10.52 -18.87
CA GLU A 169 3.90 10.24 -20.32
C GLU A 169 5.28 10.35 -20.99
#